data_AF-A0A7C6XLK1-F1
#
_entry.id   AF-A0A7C6XLK1-F1
#
_cell.length_a   1.000
_cell.length_b   1.000
_cell.length_c   1.000
_cell.angle_alpha   90.00
_cell.angle_beta   90.00
_cell.angle_gamma   90.00
#
_symmetry.space_group_name_H-M   'P 1'
#
loop_
_entity.id
_entity.type
_entity.pdbx_description
1 polymer ?
#
loop_
_entity_poly.entity_id
_entity_poly.type
_entity_poly.pdbx_seq_one_letter_code
_entity_poly.pdbx_strand_id
1 'polypeptide(L)' 'DVVITMGCGDTCPIFPGKRYEDWDLDDPAGQNLESVRRIRDDIRGRVEALISDLVPDTEAQPGTSTTETPQPTEEALHE' A
#
# COMPACT_ATOMS: atom_id res chain seq x y z
N ASP A 1 7.77 -4.28 -9.99
CA ASP A 1 8.85 -3.57 -9.27
C ASP A 1 9.15 -2.22 -9.91
N VAL A 2 9.32 -1.21 -9.08
CA VAL A 2 9.59 0.18 -9.47
C VAL A 2 10.65 0.76 -8.54
N VAL A 3 11.49 1.64 -9.06
CA VAL A 3 12.44 2.47 -8.30
C VAL A 3 11.94 3.91 -8.36
N ILE A 4 11.72 4.52 -7.20
CA ILE A 4 11.29 5.92 -7.09
C ILE A 4 12.49 6.75 -6.61
N THR A 5 12.81 7.82 -7.32
CA THR A 5 13.77 8.84 -6.88
C THR A 5 13.04 10.09 -6.42
N MET A 6 13.52 10.69 -5.33
CA MET A 6 12.91 11.86 -4.69
C MET A 6 13.97 12.95 -4.50
N GLY A 7 14.74 13.23 -5.55
CA GLY A 7 15.80 14.25 -5.56
C GLY A 7 16.91 14.02 -4.53
N CYS A 8 17.99 13.33 -4.90
CA CYS A 8 19.22 13.37 -4.09
C CYS A 8 20.50 13.67 -4.88
N GLY A 9 20.41 14.02 -6.17
CA GLY A 9 21.57 14.42 -6.98
C GLY A 9 22.63 13.33 -7.20
N ASP A 10 22.51 12.16 -6.56
CA ASP A 10 23.41 11.03 -6.73
C ASP A 10 22.92 10.09 -7.83
N THR A 11 23.88 9.50 -8.53
CA THR A 11 23.60 8.52 -9.58
C THR A 11 23.23 7.18 -8.94
N CYS A 12 21.94 6.93 -8.75
CA CYS A 12 21.47 5.60 -8.37
C CYS A 12 21.86 4.58 -9.46
N PRO A 13 22.40 3.40 -9.10
CA PRO A 13 22.70 2.35 -10.07
C PRO A 13 21.44 1.93 -10.83
N ILE A 14 21.55 1.80 -12.15
CA ILE A 14 20.45 1.39 -13.02
C ILE A 14 20.34 -0.14 -13.02
N PHE A 15 19.16 -0.63 -12.64
CA PHE A 15 18.79 -2.03 -12.63
C PHE A 15 17.98 -2.35 -13.91
N PRO A 16 18.43 -3.27 -14.77
CA PRO A 16 17.70 -3.63 -15.98
C PRO A 16 16.30 -4.15 -15.69
N GLY A 17 15.33 -3.75 -16.52
CA GLY A 17 13.95 -4.24 -16.45
C GLY A 17 13.10 -3.68 -15.31
N LYS A 18 13.58 -2.64 -14.59
CA LYS A 18 12.79 -1.94 -13.57
C LYS A 18 12.16 -0.67 -14.14
N ARG A 19 10.93 -0.35 -13.71
CA ARG A 19 10.34 0.98 -13.93
C ARG A 19 11.06 1.98 -13.03
N TYR A 20 11.39 3.15 -13.57
CA TYR A 20 11.97 4.25 -12.81
C TYR A 20 11.00 5.44 -12.87
N GLU A 21 10.74 6.05 -11.73
CA GLU A 21 10.01 7.31 -11.65
C GLU A 21 10.81 8.31 -10.83
N ASP A 22 10.79 9.56 -11.29
CA ASP A 22 11.36 10.67 -10.57
C ASP A 22 10.24 11.57 -10.06
N TRP A 23 10.16 11.70 -8.74
CA TRP A 23 9.17 12.52 -8.07
C TRP A 23 9.82 13.84 -7.70
N ASP A 24 9.48 14.87 -8.48
CA ASP A 24 9.85 16.25 -8.16
C ASP A 24 9.12 16.68 -6.87
N LEU A 25 9.92 16.97 -5.83
CA LEU A 25 9.49 17.25 -4.47
C LEU A 25 10.38 18.36 -3.88
N ASP A 26 9.76 19.28 -3.14
CA ASP A 26 10.50 20.30 -2.40
C ASP A 26 11.38 19.65 -1.31
N ASP A 27 12.62 20.12 -1.13
CA ASP A 27 13.51 19.64 -0.06
C ASP A 27 13.00 20.11 1.33
N PRO A 28 12.63 19.20 2.24
CA PRO A 28 12.14 19.57 3.57
C PRO A 28 13.22 20.17 4.49
N ALA A 29 14.51 20.03 4.15
CA ALA A 29 15.60 20.50 4.98
C ALA A 29 15.53 22.02 5.22
N GLY A 30 15.59 22.42 6.50
CA GLY A 30 15.53 23.83 6.90
C GLY A 30 14.16 24.50 6.76
N GLN A 31 13.13 23.77 6.29
CA GLN A 31 11.76 24.31 6.22
C GLN A 31 11.04 24.22 7.57
N ASN A 32 9.98 25.02 7.71
CA ASN A 32 9.11 24.96 8.89
C ASN A 32 8.23 23.69 8.89
N LEU A 33 7.63 23.39 10.04
CA LEU A 33 6.84 22.17 10.24
C LEU A 33 5.61 22.08 9.32
N GLU A 34 4.99 23.20 8.96
CA GLU A 34 3.84 23.23 8.07
C GLU A 34 4.24 22.82 6.65
N SER A 35 5.33 23.38 6.13
CA SER A 35 5.86 22.99 4.84
C SER A 35 6.25 21.52 4.79
N VAL A 36 6.91 21.02 5.83
CA VAL A 36 7.29 19.60 5.92
C VAL A 36 6.05 18.69 5.92
N ARG A 37 4.98 19.08 6.63
CA ARG A 37 3.71 18.33 6.61
C ARG A 37 3.09 18.30 5.22
N ARG A 38 3.09 19.43 4.51
CA ARG A 38 2.62 19.51 3.11
C ARG A 38 3.40 18.57 2.20
N ILE A 39 4.73 18.58 2.28
CA ILE A 39 5.59 17.69 1.47
C ILE A 39 5.30 16.21 1.78
N ARG A 40 5.21 15.85 3.07
CA ARG A 40 4.85 14.49 3.49
C ARG A 40 3.48 14.06 2.96
N ASP A 41 2.50 14.95 2.98
CA ASP A 41 1.14 14.63 2.56
C ASP A 41 1.05 14.48 1.03
N ASP A 42 1.86 15.21 0.25
CA ASP A 42 2.05 14.96 -1.18
C ASP A 42 2.66 13.56 -1.42
N ILE A 43 3.77 13.24 -0.73
CA ILE A 43 4.39 11.90 -0.81
C ILE A 43 3.38 10.80 -0.48
N ARG A 44 2.53 10.99 0.54
CA ARG A 44 1.47 10.03 0.89
C ARG A 44 0.55 9.78 -0.31
N GLY A 45 0.01 10.83 -0.93
CA GLY A 45 -0.92 10.68 -2.05
C GLY A 45 -0.29 9.95 -3.25
N ARG A 46 0.98 10.24 -3.55
CA ARG A 46 1.72 9.53 -4.62
C ARG A 46 1.95 8.05 -4.29
N VAL A 47 2.29 7.73 -3.03
CA VAL A 47 2.45 6.35 -2.58
C VAL A 47 1.12 5.58 -2.62
N GLU A 48 0.02 6.19 -2.18
CA GLU A 48 -1.31 5.57 -2.25
C GLU A 48 -1.71 5.24 -3.70
N ALA A 49 -1.49 6.18 -4.63
CA ALA A 49 -1.70 5.95 -6.05
C ALA A 49 -0.81 4.83 -6.59
N LEU A 50 0.46 4.80 -6.19
CA LEU A 50 1.40 3.76 -6.61
C LEU A 50 0.99 2.37 -6.09
N ILE A 51 0.52 2.26 -4.86
CA ILE A 51 0.02 1.00 -4.31
C ILE A 51 -1.17 0.50 -5.13
N SER A 52 -2.10 1.38 -5.47
CA SER A 52 -3.26 1.06 -6.32
C SER A 52 -2.85 0.55 -7.71
N ASP A 53 -1.81 1.14 -8.31
CA ASP A 53 -1.25 0.69 -9.60
C ASP A 53 -0.53 -0.66 -9.51
N LEU A 54 0.17 -0.93 -8.39
CA LEU A 54 1.00 -2.13 -8.23
C LEU A 54 0.23 -3.34 -7.71
N VAL A 55 -0.81 -3.13 -6.90
CA VAL A 55 -1.57 -4.20 -6.27
C VAL A 55 -2.88 -4.37 -7.04
N PRO A 56 -3.06 -5.47 -7.80
CA PRO A 56 -4.35 -5.75 -8.40
C PRO A 56 -5.39 -5.91 -7.29
N ASP A 57 -6.62 -5.42 -7.50
CA ASP A 57 -7.78 -5.58 -6.62
C ASP A 57 -7.99 -7.08 -6.30
N THR A 58 -7.30 -7.58 -5.28
CA THR A 58 -7.30 -9.02 -5.00
C THR A 58 -8.55 -9.45 -4.24
N GLU A 59 -9.43 -8.54 -3.83
CA GLU A 59 -10.71 -8.89 -3.21
C GLU A 59 -11.86 -7.96 -3.62
N ALA A 60 -12.41 -8.20 -4.82
CA ALA A 60 -13.85 -8.13 -5.02
C ALA A 60 -14.40 -9.57 -5.14
N GLN A 61 -14.34 -10.34 -4.05
CA GLN A 61 -15.01 -11.64 -3.94
C GLN A 61 -16.24 -11.50 -3.02
N PRO A 62 -17.48 -11.56 -3.55
CA PRO A 62 -18.68 -11.68 -2.73
C PRO A 62 -18.79 -13.14 -2.27
N GLY A 63 -18.37 -13.42 -1.03
CA GLY A 63 -18.23 -14.79 -0.54
C GLY A 63 -18.49 -15.00 0.95
N THR A 64 -19.31 -14.17 1.60
CA THR A 64 -19.88 -14.53 2.92
C THR A 64 -21.15 -15.36 2.72
N SER A 65 -20.99 -16.68 2.61
CA SER A 65 -22.07 -17.64 2.90
C SER A 65 -21.45 -18.98 3.24
N THR A 66 -20.97 -19.11 4.47
CA THR A 66 -20.97 -20.42 5.12
C THR A 66 -22.38 -20.64 5.63
N THR A 67 -23.15 -21.45 4.91
CA THR A 67 -24.35 -22.09 5.44
C THR A 67 -23.91 -22.98 6.60
N GLU A 68 -24.20 -22.53 7.81
CA GLU A 68 -24.14 -23.35 9.01
C GLU A 68 -25.07 -24.55 8.80
N THR A 69 -24.49 -25.72 8.63
CA THR A 69 -25.21 -27.00 8.64
C THR A 69 -25.62 -27.26 10.08
N PRO A 70 -26.92 -27.42 10.42
CA PRO A 70 -27.28 -27.83 11.77
C PRO A 70 -26.78 -29.27 11.96
N GLN A 71 -25.85 -29.48 12.91
CA GLN A 71 -25.43 -30.82 13.30
C GLN A 71 -26.64 -31.62 13.84
N PRO A 72 -26.77 -32.91 13.46
CA PRO A 72 -27.78 -33.76 14.05
C PRO A 72 -27.43 -34.08 15.51
N THR A 73 -28.50 -34.26 16.28
CA THR A 73 -28.58 -34.62 17.69
C THR A 73 -27.93 -35.96 18.02
N GLU A 74 -27.09 -36.01 19.06
CA GLU A 74 -26.79 -37.21 19.84
C GLU A 74 -26.49 -36.72 21.28
N GLU A 75 -27.49 -36.60 22.16
CA GLU A 75 -28.13 -37.66 22.95
C GLU A 75 -27.27 -38.14 24.14
N ALA A 76 -27.91 -38.05 25.32
CA ALA A 76 -27.75 -38.88 26.51
C ALA A 76 -26.70 -38.50 27.58
N LEU A 77 -27.27 -38.07 28.70
CA LEU A 77 -27.11 -38.68 30.03
C LEU A 77 -26.05 -38.07 30.96
N HIS A 78 -26.53 -37.36 31.99
CA HIS A 78 -26.46 -37.75 33.41
C HIS A 78 -27.21 -36.65 34.18
N GLU A 79 -28.49 -36.91 34.48
CA GLU A 79 -29.03 -37.20 35.82
C GLU A 79 -29.32 -35.94 36.65
#